data_AF-A0A2V8C519-F1
#
_entry.id   AF-A0A2V8C519-F1
#
_cell.length_a   1.000
_cell.length_b   1.000
_cell.length_c   1.000
_cell.angle_alpha   90.00
_cell.angle_beta   90.00
_cell.angle_gamma   90.00
#
_symmetry.space_group_name_H-M   'P 1'
#
loop_
_entity.id
_entity.type
_entity.pdbx_description
1 polymer ?
#
loop_
_entity_poly.entity_id
_entity_poly.type
_entity_poly.pdbx_seq_one_letter_code
_entity_poly.pdbx_strand_id
1 'polypeptide(L)'
;MSLQQMRHVKLWFAGQAENWDLAAYEVDELGEGFDDIVKFHPTHKDSPVAPKDAIPRMVTEPIKELRAAVDKKDPRAFVQAYDALTASCNNCHQATNFAFNTVQTPATNPYPNQVFTPRRK
;
A
#
# COMPACT_ATOMS: atom_id res chain seq x y z
N MET A 1 9.16 -1.96 -6.94
CA MET A 1 8.22 -2.67 -6.03
C MET A 1 8.72 -2.80 -4.60
N SER A 2 10.01 -3.04 -4.31
CA SER A 2 10.46 -3.29 -2.93
C SER A 2 10.09 -2.19 -1.92
N LEU A 3 10.17 -0.91 -2.32
CA LEU A 3 9.73 0.20 -1.46
C LEU A 3 8.22 0.18 -1.21
N GLN A 4 7.41 -0.20 -2.21
CA GLN A 4 5.95 -0.31 -2.06
C GLN A 4 5.58 -1.39 -1.05
N GLN A 5 6.22 -2.55 -1.12
CA GLN A 5 5.97 -3.62 -0.16
C GLN A 5 6.41 -3.22 1.26
N MET A 6 7.55 -2.53 1.41
CA MET A 6 7.98 -1.99 2.69
C MET A 6 6.96 -1.01 3.28
N ARG A 7 6.48 -0.04 2.49
CA ARG A 7 5.48 0.95 2.92
C ARG A 7 4.14 0.31 3.27
N HIS A 8 3.68 -0.68 2.49
CA HIS A 8 2.49 -1.47 2.79
C HIS A 8 2.60 -2.20 4.14
N VAL A 9 3.78 -2.74 4.48
CA VAL A 9 4.03 -3.35 5.80
C VAL A 9 4.02 -2.31 6.91
N LYS A 10 4.71 -1.18 6.72
CA LYS A 10 4.80 -0.12 7.74
C LYS A 10 3.45 0.53 8.02
N LEU A 11 2.66 0.76 6.98
CA LEU A 11 1.31 1.30 7.06
C LEU A 11 0.41 0.41 7.93
N TRP A 12 0.49 -0.92 7.77
CA TRP A 12 -0.26 -1.85 8.62
C TRP A 12 0.06 -1.65 10.10
N PHE A 13 1.35 -1.69 10.46
CA PHE A 13 1.76 -1.56 11.86
C PHE A 13 1.47 -0.16 12.42
N ALA A 14 1.54 0.89 11.60
CA ALA A 14 1.16 2.24 12.00
C ALA A 14 -0.35 2.33 12.30
N GLY A 15 -1.19 1.81 11.42
CA GLY A 15 -2.65 1.81 11.61
C GLY A 15 -3.12 0.92 12.76
N GLN A 16 -2.52 -0.27 12.92
CA GLN A 16 -2.80 -1.16 14.06
C GLN A 16 -2.42 -0.54 15.40
N ALA A 17 -1.37 0.29 15.43
CA ALA A 17 -0.97 1.02 16.62
C ALA A 17 -1.73 2.35 16.81
N GLU A 18 -2.70 2.65 15.93
CA GLU A 18 -3.44 3.92 15.88
C GLU A 18 -2.51 5.15 15.82
N ASN A 19 -1.33 4.98 15.21
CA ASN A 19 -0.41 6.06 14.94
C ASN A 19 -0.78 6.71 13.60
N TRP A 20 -1.85 7.50 13.65
CA TRP A 20 -2.44 8.13 12.48
C TRP A 20 -1.49 9.07 11.74
N ASP A 21 -0.57 9.74 12.45
CA ASP A 21 0.44 10.60 11.81
C ASP A 21 1.41 9.75 10.96
N LEU A 22 1.86 8.59 11.49
CA LEU A 22 2.70 7.67 10.74
C LEU A 22 1.92 6.96 9.63
N ALA A 23 0.66 6.58 9.88
CA ALA A 23 -0.18 5.96 8.86
C ALA A 23 -0.44 6.92 7.69
N ALA A 24 -0.67 8.20 7.96
CA ALA A 24 -0.84 9.24 6.94
C ALA A 24 0.43 9.38 6.10
N TYR A 25 1.59 9.45 6.76
CA TYR A 25 2.88 9.48 6.08
C TYR A 25 3.09 8.26 5.16
N GLU A 26 2.87 7.04 5.68
CA GLU A 26 3.14 5.83 4.89
C GLU A 26 2.14 5.63 3.73
N VAL A 27 0.87 6.02 3.87
CA VAL A 27 -0.10 5.93 2.76
C VAL A 27 0.18 6.97 1.67
N ASP A 28 0.64 8.17 2.05
CA ASP A 28 1.02 9.20 1.08
C ASP A 28 2.23 8.78 0.26
N GLU A 29 3.29 8.34 0.94
CA GLU A 29 4.51 7.88 0.29
C GLU A 29 4.31 6.59 -0.53
N LEU A 30 3.36 5.74 -0.13
CA LEU A 30 2.94 4.59 -0.93
C LEU A 30 2.29 5.06 -2.24
N GLY A 31 1.38 6.04 -2.17
CA GLY A 31 0.77 6.66 -3.35
C GLY A 31 1.79 7.32 -4.28
N GLU A 32 2.69 8.15 -3.74
CA GLU A 32 3.76 8.79 -4.52
C GLU A 32 4.62 7.78 -5.26
N GLY A 33 4.99 6.69 -4.59
CA GLY A 33 5.81 5.69 -5.25
C GLY A 33 5.06 4.90 -6.34
N PHE A 34 3.72 4.82 -6.30
CA PHE A 34 2.93 4.34 -7.44
C PHE A 34 2.91 5.35 -8.61
N ASP A 35 2.84 6.65 -8.32
CA ASP A 35 2.98 7.69 -9.34
C ASP A 35 4.37 7.63 -10.01
N ASP A 36 5.42 7.40 -9.24
CA ASP A 36 6.77 7.18 -9.75
C ASP A 36 6.87 5.93 -10.64
N ILE A 37 6.16 4.85 -10.30
CA ILE A 37 6.11 3.65 -11.17
C ILE A 37 5.46 4.01 -12.49
N VAL A 38 4.33 4.72 -12.49
CA VAL A 38 3.65 5.14 -13.72
C VAL A 38 4.56 6.04 -14.56
N LYS A 39 5.32 6.94 -13.92
CA LYS A 39 6.18 7.91 -14.60
C LYS A 39 7.47 7.30 -15.16
N PHE A 40 8.20 6.54 -14.35
CA PHE A 40 9.55 6.07 -14.66
C PHE A 40 9.60 4.61 -15.12
N HIS A 41 8.56 3.83 -14.83
CA HIS A 41 8.42 2.43 -15.25
C HIS A 41 7.06 2.18 -15.92
N PRO A 42 6.69 2.96 -16.96
CA PRO A 42 5.35 2.91 -17.55
C PRO A 42 5.03 1.57 -18.21
N THR A 43 6.04 0.79 -18.59
CA THR A 43 5.96 -0.54 -19.20
C THR A 43 6.86 -1.52 -18.44
N HIS A 44 6.60 -2.83 -18.55
CA HIS A 44 7.45 -3.84 -17.94
C HIS A 44 7.45 -5.16 -18.72
N LYS A 45 8.57 -5.46 -19.39
CA LYS A 45 8.86 -6.75 -20.06
C LYS A 45 7.63 -7.29 -20.83
N ASP A 46 7.29 -8.56 -20.60
CA ASP A 46 6.22 -9.33 -21.23
C ASP A 46 4.87 -9.17 -20.51
N SER A 47 4.69 -8.10 -19.72
CA SER A 47 3.43 -7.83 -19.06
C SER A 47 2.36 -7.52 -20.11
N PRO A 48 1.21 -8.23 -20.12
CA PRO A 48 0.15 -8.03 -21.09
C PRO A 48 -0.60 -6.70 -20.87
N VAL A 49 -0.47 -6.12 -19.68
CA VAL A 49 -0.98 -4.80 -19.33
C VAL A 49 0.18 -3.96 -18.81
N ALA A 50 0.36 -2.75 -19.35
CA ALA A 50 1.43 -1.87 -18.91
C ALA A 50 1.13 -1.30 -17.51
N PRO A 51 2.12 -1.14 -16.60
CA PRO A 51 1.92 -0.53 -15.29
C PRO A 51 1.20 0.82 -15.33
N LYS A 52 1.49 1.66 -16.34
CA LYS A 52 0.80 2.95 -16.54
C LYS A 52 -0.72 2.83 -16.72
N ASP A 53 -1.20 1.68 -17.19
CA ASP A 53 -2.62 1.42 -17.45
C ASP A 53 -3.26 0.63 -16.28
N ALA A 54 -2.51 -0.29 -15.67
CA ALA A 54 -2.98 -1.11 -14.56
C ALA A 54 -3.11 -0.30 -13.25
N ILE A 55 -2.11 0.52 -12.91
CA ILE A 55 -2.07 1.24 -11.62
C ILE A 55 -3.25 2.21 -11.47
N PRO A 56 -3.54 3.11 -12.44
CA PRO A 56 -4.67 4.03 -12.32
C PRO A 56 -6.03 3.33 -12.17
N ARG A 57 -6.17 2.13 -12.77
CA ARG A 57 -7.43 1.37 -12.76
C ARG A 57 -7.61 0.54 -11.50
N MET A 58 -6.53 0.05 -10.90
CA MET A 58 -6.58 -1.00 -9.88
C MET A 58 -6.13 -0.53 -8.50
N VAL A 59 -5.26 0.48 -8.43
CA VAL A 59 -4.57 0.88 -7.19
C VAL A 59 -4.99 2.26 -6.70
N THR A 60 -5.31 3.19 -7.60
CA THR A 60 -5.62 4.58 -7.23
C THR A 60 -6.81 4.73 -6.27
N GLU A 61 -7.94 4.07 -6.54
CA GLU A 61 -9.11 4.17 -5.63
C GLU A 61 -8.84 3.52 -4.27
N PRO A 62 -8.27 2.29 -4.16
CA PRO A 62 -7.89 1.72 -2.87
C PRO A 62 -6.96 2.61 -2.02
N ILE A 63 -5.97 3.26 -2.65
CA ILE A 63 -5.09 4.22 -1.94
C ILE A 63 -5.89 5.40 -1.40
N LYS A 64 -6.82 5.93 -2.20
CA LYS A 64 -7.70 7.04 -1.79
C LYS A 64 -8.64 6.65 -0.66
N GLU A 65 -9.23 5.46 -0.70
CA GLU A 65 -10.07 4.93 0.38
C GLU A 65 -9.27 4.75 1.67
N LEU A 66 -8.03 4.24 1.55
CA LEU A 66 -7.13 4.06 2.69
C LEU A 66 -6.72 5.41 3.31
N ARG A 67 -6.40 6.42 2.49
CA ARG A 67 -6.19 7.81 2.94
C ARG A 67 -7.41 8.33 3.71
N ALA A 68 -8.61 8.17 3.15
CA ALA A 68 -9.83 8.63 3.80
C ALA A 68 -10.10 7.94 5.15
N ALA A 69 -9.75 6.66 5.29
CA ALA A 69 -9.85 5.94 6.55
C ALA A 69 -8.84 6.44 7.59
N VAL A 70 -7.59 6.71 7.16
CA VAL A 70 -6.53 7.29 7.99
C VAL A 70 -6.89 8.70 8.46
N ASP A 71 -7.39 9.56 7.56
CA ASP A 71 -7.80 10.94 7.87
C ASP A 71 -8.94 10.97 8.90
N LYS A 72 -9.89 10.05 8.77
CA LYS A 72 -11.00 9.88 9.72
C LYS A 72 -10.57 9.20 11.01
N LYS A 73 -9.35 8.66 11.08
CA LYS A 73 -8.83 7.91 12.23
C LYS A 73 -9.77 6.77 12.63
N ASP A 74 -10.31 6.07 11.63
CA ASP A 74 -11.28 4.99 11.83
C ASP A 74 -10.56 3.63 11.71
N PRO A 75 -10.32 2.90 12.82
CA PRO A 75 -9.62 1.63 12.79
C PRO A 75 -10.33 0.56 11.96
N ARG A 76 -11.67 0.55 11.96
CA ARG A 76 -12.45 -0.46 11.24
C ARG A 76 -12.41 -0.19 9.75
N ALA A 77 -12.61 1.06 9.35
CA ALA A 77 -12.48 1.46 7.96
C ALA A 77 -11.03 1.26 7.46
N PHE A 78 -10.03 1.51 8.29
CA PHE A 78 -8.63 1.30 7.94
C PHE A 78 -8.33 -0.16 7.59
N VAL A 79 -8.75 -1.11 8.44
CA VAL A 79 -8.54 -2.55 8.19
C VAL A 79 -9.21 -2.97 6.88
N GLN A 80 -10.46 -2.55 6.64
CA GLN A 80 -11.17 -2.86 5.41
C GLN A 80 -10.48 -2.29 4.17
N ALA A 81 -10.06 -1.02 4.21
CA ALA A 81 -9.36 -0.38 3.11
C ALA A 81 -7.96 -0.99 2.88
N TYR A 82 -7.28 -1.42 3.94
CA TYR A 82 -5.99 -2.11 3.84
C TYR A 82 -6.12 -3.47 3.17
N ASP A 83 -7.14 -4.25 3.53
CA ASP A 83 -7.44 -5.54 2.89
C ASP A 83 -7.82 -5.34 1.41
N ALA A 84 -8.61 -4.30 1.09
CA ALA A 84 -8.95 -3.95 -0.28
C ALA A 84 -7.71 -3.56 -1.11
N LEU A 85 -6.80 -2.76 -0.54
CA LEU A 85 -5.53 -2.44 -1.19
C LEU A 85 -4.67 -3.70 -1.42
N THR A 86 -4.60 -4.58 -0.42
CA THR A 86 -3.87 -5.86 -0.53
C THR A 86 -4.44 -6.74 -1.65
N ALA A 87 -5.77 -6.84 -1.74
CA ALA A 87 -6.43 -7.54 -2.84
C ALA A 87 -6.11 -6.88 -4.19
N SER A 88 -6.11 -5.55 -4.28
CA SER A 88 -5.72 -4.82 -5.49
C SER A 88 -4.27 -5.03 -5.90
N CYS A 89 -3.33 -5.13 -4.95
CA CYS A 89 -1.95 -5.53 -5.25
C CYS A 89 -1.91 -6.89 -5.96
N ASN A 90 -2.64 -7.88 -5.43
CA ASN A 90 -2.71 -9.23 -5.99
C ASN A 90 -3.39 -9.26 -7.36
N ASN A 91 -4.48 -8.51 -7.54
CA ASN A 91 -5.17 -8.39 -8.83
C ASN A 91 -4.24 -7.76 -9.89
N CYS A 92 -3.51 -6.71 -9.53
CA CYS A 92 -2.53 -6.08 -10.42
C CYS A 92 -1.41 -7.06 -10.80
N HIS A 93 -0.87 -7.79 -9.83
CA HIS A 93 0.13 -8.83 -10.10
C HIS A 93 -0.42 -9.92 -11.02
N GLN A 94 -1.68 -10.35 -10.86
CA GLN A 94 -2.30 -11.31 -11.77
C GLN A 94 -2.43 -10.75 -13.19
N ALA A 95 -2.93 -9.52 -13.33
CA ALA A 95 -3.12 -8.85 -14.62
C ALA A 95 -1.81 -8.57 -15.36
N THR A 96 -0.68 -8.56 -14.65
CA THR A 96 0.64 -8.23 -15.21
C THR A 96 1.56 -9.45 -15.36
N ASN A 97 1.02 -10.68 -15.29
CA ASN A 97 1.77 -11.95 -15.34
C ASN A 97 2.75 -12.18 -14.17
N PHE A 98 2.49 -11.55 -13.02
CA PHE A 98 3.24 -11.71 -11.77
C PHE A 98 2.44 -12.42 -10.66
N ALA A 99 1.43 -13.23 -11.00
CA ALA A 99 0.53 -13.87 -10.03
C ALA A 99 1.24 -14.70 -8.93
N PHE A 100 2.45 -15.20 -9.20
CA PHE A 100 3.27 -15.91 -8.21
C PHE A 100 3.74 -15.02 -7.04
N ASN A 101 3.73 -13.69 -7.21
CA ASN A 101 4.12 -12.72 -6.19
C ASN A 101 2.90 -12.31 -5.35
N THR A 102 2.42 -13.20 -4.50
CA THR A 102 1.22 -12.93 -3.67
C THR A 102 1.58 -12.10 -2.42
N VAL A 103 0.81 -11.04 -2.20
CA VAL A 103 0.89 -10.16 -1.03
C VAL A 103 -0.18 -10.58 -0.01
N GLN A 104 0.18 -10.49 1.27
CA GLN A 104 -0.72 -10.74 2.39
C GLN A 104 -0.51 -9.67 3.48
N THR A 105 -1.46 -9.56 4.39
CA THR A 105 -1.30 -8.76 5.61
C THR A 105 -0.10 -9.27 6.42
N PRO A 106 0.82 -8.41 6.87
CA PRO A 106 2.02 -8.84 7.59
C PRO A 106 1.68 -9.53 8.91
N ALA A 107 2.15 -10.77 9.09
CA ALA A 107 1.94 -11.53 10.32
C ALA A 107 2.86 -11.07 11.47
N THR A 108 4.06 -10.57 11.15
CA THR A 108 5.07 -10.14 12.12
C THR A 108 5.76 -8.87 11.65
N ASN A 109 6.20 -8.01 12.56
CA ASN A 109 6.92 -6.78 12.22
C ASN A 109 8.39 -7.08 11.85
N PRO A 110 8.82 -6.87 10.58
CA PRO A 110 10.20 -7.05 10.17
C PRO A 110 11.07 -5.80 10.38
N TYR A 111 10.52 -4.71 10.93
CA TYR A 111 11.19 -3.43 11.20
C TYR A 111 11.30 -3.18 12.71
N PRO A 112 12.18 -3.90 13.44
CA PRO A 112 12.33 -3.77 14.88
C PRO A 112 12.99 -2.44 15.29
N ASN A 113 13.59 -1.71 14.35
CA ASN A 113 14.24 -0.42 14.57
C ASN A 113 13.31 0.79 14.37
N GLN A 114 12.00 0.58 14.20
CA GLN A 114 11.00 1.64 14.07
C GLN A 114 9.95 1.52 15.18
N VAL A 115 9.63 2.64 15.82
CA VAL A 115 8.56 2.72 16.83
C VAL A 115 7.25 3.04 16.12
N PHE A 116 6.30 2.11 16.15
CA PHE A 116 5.00 2.27 15.48
C PHE A 116 3.94 2.89 16.39
N THR A 117 4.07 2.77 17.71
CA THR A 117 3.14 3.41 18.65
C THR A 117 3.27 4.94 18.61
N PRO A 118 2.18 5.71 18.77
CA PRO A 118 2.23 7.16 18.85
C PRO A 118 3.18 7.60 19.97
N ARG A 119 4.04 8.59 19.70
CA ARG A 119 4.77 9.24 20.78
C ARG A 119 3.77 10.11 21.55
N ARG A 120 3.67 9.88 22.87
CA ARG A 120 2.92 10.79 23.75
C ARG A 120 3.53 12.19 23.58
N LYS A 121 2.68 13.18 23.33
CA LYS A 121 3.06 14.59 23.44
C LYS A 121 3.22 14.96 24.91
#